data_AF-A0A0C3DYU0-F1
#
_entry.id   AF-A0A0C3DYU0-F1
#
_cell.length_a   1.000
_cell.length_b   1.000
_cell.length_c   1.000
_cell.angle_alpha   90.00
_cell.angle_beta   90.00
_cell.angle_gamma   90.00
#
_symmetry.space_group_name_H-M   'P 1'
#
loop_
_entity.id
_entity.type
_entity.pdbx_description
1 polymer ?
#
loop_
_entity_poly.entity_id
_entity_poly.type
_entity_poly.pdbx_seq_one_letter_code
_entity_poly.pdbx_strand_id
1 'polypeptide(L)'
;WSAFVLTPADWEHVKDMHAVISDANNVQKCFSAEKHPTLWHVVPVLEELQTSWEAKKADPRYKPCHPAIECGLAKIRKYYTQLDDKPVYILALGRSTDHVINSY
;
A
#
# COMPACT_ATOMS: atom_id res chain seq x y z
N TRP A 1 -24.13 31.50 -12.30
CA TRP A 1 -22.94 30.63 -12.39
C TRP A 1 -22.40 30.43 -10.97
N SER A 2 -22.89 29.43 -10.26
CA SER A 2 -22.49 29.12 -8.86
C SER A 2 -22.62 27.63 -8.54
N ALA A 3 -22.74 26.78 -9.56
CA ALA A 3 -23.01 25.34 -9.41
C ALA A 3 -21.77 24.52 -8.98
N PHE A 4 -20.60 25.13 -8.83
CA PHE A 4 -19.34 24.43 -8.56
C PHE A 4 -18.46 25.12 -7.50
N VAL A 5 -19.07 25.78 -6.52
CA VAL A 5 -18.31 26.31 -5.39
C VAL A 5 -18.10 25.17 -4.39
N LEU A 6 -16.89 24.62 -4.35
CA LEU A 6 -16.47 23.67 -3.33
C LEU A 6 -16.59 24.36 -1.98
N THR A 7 -17.39 23.78 -1.09
CA THR A 7 -17.48 24.26 0.28
C THR A 7 -16.19 23.89 1.04
N PRO A 8 -15.88 24.56 2.16
CA PRO A 8 -14.75 24.17 3.00
C PRO A 8 -14.81 22.69 3.41
N ALA A 9 -16.01 22.13 3.60
CA ALA A 9 -16.21 20.72 3.92
C ALA A 9 -15.87 19.79 2.73
N ASP A 10 -16.24 20.19 1.51
CA ASP A 10 -15.86 19.44 0.30
C ASP A 10 -14.33 19.44 0.11
N TRP A 11 -13.67 20.54 0.48
CA TRP A 11 -12.22 20.63 0.41
C TRP A 11 -11.51 19.73 1.42
N GLU A 12 -12.04 19.59 2.64
CA GLU A 12 -11.56 18.59 3.59
C GLU A 12 -11.75 17.17 3.06
N HIS A 13 -12.87 16.90 2.38
CA HIS A 13 -13.11 15.61 1.75
C HIS A 13 -12.08 15.28 0.66
N VAL A 14 -11.74 16.26 -0.19
CA VAL A 14 -10.71 16.11 -1.21
C VAL A 14 -9.34 15.86 -0.59
N LYS A 15 -9.01 16.52 0.53
CA LYS A 15 -7.76 16.26 1.26
C LYS A 15 -7.71 14.84 1.80
N ASP A 16 -8.83 14.33 2.31
CA ASP A 16 -8.92 12.97 2.83
C ASP A 16 -8.73 11.92 1.73
N MET A 17 -9.36 12.12 0.58
CA MET A 17 -9.12 11.31 -0.62
C MET A 17 -7.66 11.38 -1.08
N HIS A 18 -7.09 12.59 -1.13
CA HIS A 18 -5.69 12.78 -1.50
C HIS A 18 -4.75 12.03 -0.56
N ALA A 19 -5.02 12.03 0.75
CA ALA A 19 -4.22 11.30 1.73
C ALA A 19 -4.24 9.78 1.47
N VAL A 20 -5.40 9.20 1.13
CA VAL A 20 -5.51 7.77 0.80
C VAL A 20 -4.77 7.43 -0.51
N ILE A 21 -4.92 8.28 -1.53
CA ILE A 21 -4.25 8.09 -2.84
C ILE A 21 -2.72 8.23 -2.69
N SER A 22 -2.27 9.16 -1.85
CA SER A 22 -0.85 9.40 -1.59
C SER A 22 -0.16 8.16 -1.03
N ASP A 23 -0.81 7.42 -0.12
CA ASP A 23 -0.26 6.17 0.43
C ASP A 23 0.00 5.15 -0.69
N ALA A 24 -0.99 4.90 -1.55
CA ALA A 24 -0.83 3.98 -2.68
C ALA A 24 0.25 4.45 -3.67
N ASN A 25 0.33 5.75 -3.92
CA ASN A 25 1.30 6.33 -4.83
C ASN A 25 2.74 6.19 -4.29
N ASN A 26 2.93 6.31 -2.98
CA ASN A 26 4.24 6.09 -2.36
C ASN A 26 4.72 4.65 -2.54
N VAL A 27 3.83 3.69 -2.30
CA VAL A 27 4.11 2.26 -2.54
C VAL A 27 4.44 1.99 -4.01
N GLN A 28 3.66 2.56 -4.93
CA GLN A 28 3.94 2.43 -6.37
C GLN A 28 5.31 3.01 -6.76
N LYS A 29 5.69 4.16 -6.19
CA LYS A 29 6.99 4.79 -6.43
C LYS A 29 8.14 3.93 -5.91
N CYS A 30 8.01 3.32 -4.73
CA CYS A 30 9.02 2.40 -4.20
C CYS A 30 9.31 1.28 -5.21
N PHE A 31 8.26 0.63 -5.73
CA PHE A 31 8.44 -0.44 -6.73
C PHE A 31 8.91 0.05 -8.11
N SER A 32 8.60 1.30 -8.48
CA SER A 32 9.00 1.86 -9.79
C SER A 32 10.45 2.37 -9.79
N ALA A 33 10.98 2.75 -8.63
CA ALA A 33 12.35 3.26 -8.47
C ALA A 33 13.39 2.12 -8.34
N GLU A 34 12.94 0.90 -8.09
CA GLU A 34 13.80 -0.25 -7.91
C GLU A 34 14.39 -0.73 -9.25
N LYS A 35 15.73 -0.80 -9.30
CA LYS A 35 16.49 -1.31 -10.45
C LYS A 35 16.75 -2.82 -10.37
N HIS A 36 16.41 -3.45 -9.25
CA HIS A 36 16.61 -4.86 -8.99
C HIS A 36 15.30 -5.50 -8.50
N PRO A 37 15.06 -6.80 -8.72
CA PRO A 37 13.85 -7.47 -8.27
C PRO A 37 13.86 -7.60 -6.73
N THR A 38 13.20 -6.66 -6.06
CA THR A 38 13.15 -6.56 -4.58
C THR A 38 11.97 -7.32 -4.03
N LEU A 39 11.86 -8.57 -4.46
CA LEU A 39 10.76 -9.45 -4.12
C LEU A 39 10.59 -9.57 -2.59
N TRP A 40 11.70 -9.60 -1.85
CA TRP A 40 11.72 -9.64 -0.38
C TRP A 40 11.15 -8.40 0.31
N HIS A 41 11.16 -7.23 -0.36
CA HIS A 41 10.69 -5.96 0.20
C HIS A 41 9.20 -5.71 -0.09
N VAL A 42 8.62 -6.44 -1.05
CA VAL A 42 7.21 -6.31 -1.44
C VAL A 42 6.27 -6.64 -0.28
N VAL A 43 6.56 -7.69 0.49
CA VAL A 43 5.68 -8.14 1.58
C VAL A 43 5.59 -7.10 2.71
N PRO A 44 6.71 -6.60 3.29
CA PRO A 44 6.65 -5.55 4.31
C PRO A 44 5.91 -4.28 3.86
N VAL A 45 6.13 -3.84 2.62
CA VAL A 45 5.48 -2.61 2.10
C VAL A 45 3.97 -2.80 1.90
N LEU A 46 3.54 -3.99 1.47
CA LEU A 46 2.11 -4.29 1.37
C LEU A 46 1.44 -4.38 2.74
N GLU A 47 2.12 -4.94 3.74
CA GLU A 47 1.64 -5.02 5.13
C GLU A 47 1.55 -3.63 5.78
N GLU A 48 2.53 -2.76 5.53
CA GLU A 48 2.50 -1.37 5.99
C GLU A 48 1.34 -0.58 5.37
N LEU A 49 1.12 -0.74 4.06
CA LEU A 49 -0.01 -0.13 3.36
C LEU A 49 -1.35 -0.63 3.90
N GLN A 50 -1.47 -1.95 4.10
CA GLN A 50 -2.67 -2.56 4.67
C GLN A 50 -2.96 -1.99 6.07
N THR A 51 -1.95 -1.92 6.94
CA THR A 51 -2.08 -1.38 8.30
C THR A 51 -2.52 0.09 8.28
N SER A 52 -1.92 0.91 7.42
CA SER A 52 -2.30 2.32 7.27
C SER A 52 -3.75 2.48 6.83
N TRP A 53 -4.21 1.64 5.89
CA TRP A 53 -5.56 1.69 5.36
C TRP A 53 -6.61 1.14 6.31
N GLU A 54 -6.28 0.12 7.11
CA GLU A 54 -7.13 -0.36 8.20
C GLU A 54 -7.30 0.71 9.29
N ALA A 55 -6.22 1.42 9.66
CA ALA A 55 -6.28 2.54 10.59
C ALA A 55 -7.16 3.68 10.05
N LYS A 56 -7.04 4.02 8.76
CA LYS A 56 -7.89 5.03 8.10
C LYS A 56 -9.34 4.60 8.02
N LYS A 57 -9.64 3.32 7.83
CA LYS A 57 -11.00 2.78 7.85
C LYS A 57 -11.65 2.84 9.24
N ALA A 58 -10.86 2.77 10.30
CA ALA A 58 -11.36 2.89 11.67
C ALA A 58 -11.74 4.34 12.03
N ASP A 59 -11.18 5.33 11.32
CA ASP A 59 -11.47 6.75 11.55
C ASP A 59 -12.75 7.18 10.79
N PRO A 60 -13.79 7.68 11.50
CA PRO A 60 -15.03 8.17 10.90
C PRO A 60 -14.85 9.26 9.83
N ARG A 61 -13.72 9.98 9.84
CA ARG A 61 -13.35 10.99 8.85
C ARG A 61 -13.30 10.42 7.43
N TYR A 62 -12.81 9.19 7.29
CA TYR A 62 -12.66 8.53 5.99
C TYR A 62 -13.89 7.73 5.58
N LYS A 63 -15.02 7.86 6.30
CA LYS A 63 -16.27 7.15 6.00
C LYS A 63 -16.69 7.18 4.52
N PRO A 64 -16.59 8.31 3.80
CA PRO A 64 -16.97 8.31 2.39
C PRO A 64 -15.89 7.73 1.46
N CYS A 65 -14.65 7.58 1.95
CA CYS A 65 -13.57 6.86 1.28
C CYS A 65 -13.55 5.35 1.60
N HIS A 66 -14.37 4.86 2.54
CA HIS A 66 -14.41 3.44 2.91
C HIS A 66 -14.57 2.49 1.72
N PRO A 67 -15.47 2.74 0.74
CA PRO A 67 -15.59 1.83 -0.40
C PRO A 67 -14.29 1.71 -1.22
N ALA A 68 -13.55 2.82 -1.35
CA ALA A 68 -12.28 2.85 -2.06
C ALA A 68 -11.19 2.13 -1.26
N ILE A 69 -11.13 2.36 0.05
CA ILE A 69 -10.19 1.68 0.96
C ILE A 69 -10.44 0.17 0.96
N GLU A 70 -11.70 -0.27 1.00
CA GLU A 70 -12.07 -1.69 0.96
C GLU A 70 -11.66 -2.36 -0.35
N CYS A 71 -11.93 -1.71 -1.49
CA CYS A 71 -11.45 -2.18 -2.79
C CYS A 71 -9.91 -2.29 -2.83
N GLY A 72 -9.23 -1.32 -2.23
CA GLY A 72 -7.79 -1.32 -2.07
C GLY A 72 -7.26 -2.50 -1.25
N LEU A 73 -7.83 -2.72 -0.05
CA LEU A 73 -7.50 -3.83 0.83
C LEU A 73 -7.76 -5.19 0.18
N ALA A 74 -8.87 -5.33 -0.55
CA ALA A 74 -9.18 -6.56 -1.30
C ALA A 74 -8.11 -6.85 -2.36
N LYS A 75 -7.59 -5.79 -3.02
CA LYS A 75 -6.53 -5.91 -4.03
C LYS A 75 -5.19 -6.28 -3.40
N ILE A 76 -4.82 -5.67 -2.27
CA ILE A 76 -3.62 -6.03 -1.50
C ILE A 76 -3.68 -7.50 -1.08
N ARG A 77 -4.80 -7.94 -0.52
CA ARG A 77 -5.01 -9.34 -0.12
C ARG A 77 -4.87 -10.31 -1.29
N LYS A 78 -5.45 -9.97 -2.44
CA LYS A 78 -5.29 -10.78 -3.67
C LYS A 78 -3.82 -10.93 -4.05
N TYR A 79 -3.05 -9.85 -4.02
CA TYR A 79 -1.62 -9.93 -4.32
C TYR A 79 -0.90 -10.77 -3.28
N TYR A 80 -1.11 -10.53 -1.99
CA TYR A 80 -0.51 -11.31 -0.91
C TYR A 80 -0.75 -12.82 -1.06
N THR A 81 -2.00 -13.25 -1.31
CA THR A 81 -2.33 -14.66 -1.56
C THR A 81 -1.59 -15.24 -2.79
N GLN A 82 -1.38 -14.44 -3.84
CA GLN A 82 -0.61 -14.88 -5.01
C GLN A 82 0.90 -14.94 -4.75
N LEU A 83 1.41 -14.17 -3.78
CA LEU A 83 2.81 -14.23 -3.37
C LEU A 83 3.06 -15.47 -2.49
N ASP A 84 2.14 -15.74 -1.55
CA ASP A 84 2.18 -16.89 -0.64
C ASP A 84 2.11 -18.24 -1.38
N ASP A 85 1.30 -18.32 -2.44
CA ASP A 85 1.17 -19.51 -3.29
C ASP A 85 2.45 -19.83 -4.12
N LYS A 86 3.44 -18.93 -4.14
CA LYS A 86 4.67 -19.10 -4.94
C LYS A 86 5.91 -19.23 -4.05
N PRO A 87 6.58 -20.41 -4.01
CA PRO A 87 7.78 -20.64 -3.18
C PRO A 87 9.02 -19.82 -3.63
N VAL A 88 8.92 -19.07 -4.74
CA VAL A 88 9.96 -18.16 -5.22
C VAL A 88 10.32 -17.08 -4.18
N TYR A 89 9.37 -16.67 -3.33
CA TYR A 89 9.65 -15.71 -2.24
C TYR A 89 10.54 -16.31 -1.16
N ILE A 90 10.33 -17.58 -0.80
CA ILE A 90 11.14 -18.30 0.18
C ILE A 90 12.59 -18.43 -0.34
N LEU A 91 12.77 -18.70 -1.63
CA LEU A 91 14.10 -18.79 -2.26
C LEU A 91 14.82 -17.43 -2.33
N ALA A 92 14.09 -16.32 -2.53
CA ALA A 92 14.67 -14.98 -2.54
C ALA A 92 15.07 -14.51 -1.13
N LEU A 93 14.29 -14.84 -0.11
CA LEU A 93 14.59 -14.54 1.29
C LEU A 93 15.78 -15.38 1.81
N GLY A 94 15.83 -16.67 1.48
CA GLY A 94 16.92 -17.57 1.90
C GLY A 94 18.29 -17.20 1.33
N ARG A 95 18.39 -16.71 0.08
CA ARG A 95 19.68 -16.28 -0.49
C ARG A 95 20.22 -14.97 0.08
N SER A 96 19.37 -14.12 0.65
CA SER A 96 19.84 -12.87 1.27
C SER A 96 20.59 -13.11 2.58
N THR A 97 20.24 -14.17 3.31
CA THR A 97 20.94 -14.55 4.55
C THR A 97 22.29 -15.20 4.26
N ASP A 98 22.46 -15.87 3.12
CA ASP A 98 23.73 -16.52 2.76
C ASP A 98 24.86 -15.52 2.45
N HIS A 99 24.53 -14.28 2.03
CA HIS A 99 25.52 -13.21 1.85
C HIS A 99 25.91 -12.51 3.16
N VAL A 100 25.08 -12.58 4.21
CA VAL A 100 25.39 -12.01 5.53
C VAL A 100 26.20 -12.99 6.38
N ILE A 101 26.09 -14.30 6.14
CA ILE A 101 26.80 -15.34 6.91
C ILE A 101 28.21 -15.61 6.35
N ASN A 102 28.50 -15.31 5.07
CA ASN A 102 29.82 -15.53 4.45
C ASN A 102 30.79 -14.33 4.55
N SER A 103 30.52 -13.32 5.37
CA SER A 103 31.42 -12.17 5.59
C SER A 103 32.06 -12.11 6.98
N TYR A 104 32.20 -13.25 7.67
CA TYR A 104 32.94 -13.38 8.93
C TYR A 104 34.16 -14.30 8.76
#